data_AF-A0A914TBG8-F1
#
_entry.id   AF-A0A914TBG8-F1
#
_cell.length_a   1.000
_cell.length_b   1.000
_cell.length_c   1.000
_cell.angle_alpha   90.00
_cell.angle_beta   90.00
_cell.angle_gamma   90.00
#
_symmetry.space_group_name_H-M   'P 1'
#
loop_
_entity.id
_entity.type
_entity.pdbx_description
1 polymer ?
#
loop_
_entity_poly.entity_id
_entity_poly.type
_entity_poly.pdbx_seq_one_letter_code
_entity_poly.pdbx_strand_id
1 'polypeptide(L)'
;MINFRLIFYGVILTFLSQNFVESQPSFEMDNGLIGVPDIQCNSDTIEMRFKTKKKFTGKIFVQGHYGNPECKVDYGQVAKDGRPVGGIKLSHGACDMDRQRMIRPEGMQFSTVIVISFHPLFVTKVDRAFHINCLYREADQTVNQELEVR
;
A
#
# COMPACT_ATOMS: atom_id res chain seq x y z
N MET A 1 -8.76 -65.99 5.54
CA MET A 1 -9.27 -64.89 6.41
C MET A 1 -8.11 -64.37 7.24
N ILE A 2 -7.42 -63.36 6.74
CA ILE A 2 -6.25 -62.76 7.39
C ILE A 2 -6.77 -61.70 8.38
N ASN A 3 -6.35 -61.83 9.64
CA ASN A 3 -6.88 -61.10 10.78
C ASN A 3 -6.57 -59.59 10.71
N PHE A 4 -7.59 -58.77 10.48
CA PHE A 4 -7.49 -57.30 10.28
C PHE A 4 -6.99 -56.53 11.51
N ARG A 5 -7.02 -57.15 12.71
CA ARG A 5 -6.58 -56.53 13.98
C ARG A 5 -5.07 -56.39 14.12
N LEU A 6 -4.27 -57.25 13.47
CA LEU A 6 -2.80 -57.20 13.55
C LEU A 6 -2.18 -56.11 12.67
N ILE A 7 -2.87 -55.72 11.59
CA ILE A 7 -2.41 -54.69 10.65
C ILE A 7 -2.46 -53.30 11.30
N PHE A 8 -3.50 -53.01 12.10
CA PHE A 8 -3.65 -51.71 12.77
C PHE A 8 -2.55 -51.42 13.80
N TYR A 9 -2.12 -52.42 14.56
CA TYR A 9 -1.03 -52.26 15.53
C TYR A 9 0.35 -52.08 14.88
N GLY A 10 0.58 -52.73 13.74
CA GLY A 10 1.83 -52.58 12.98
C GLY A 10 2.01 -51.20 12.35
N VAL A 11 0.93 -50.61 11.83
CA VAL A 11 0.98 -49.27 11.22
C VAL A 11 1.23 -48.19 12.28
N ILE A 12 0.55 -48.26 13.43
CA ILE A 12 0.72 -47.27 14.53
C ILE A 12 2.15 -47.27 15.09
N LEU A 13 2.82 -48.43 15.18
CA LEU A 13 4.21 -48.53 15.66
C LEU A 13 5.24 -48.02 14.64
N THR A 14 4.98 -48.12 13.34
CA THR A 14 5.86 -47.55 12.31
C THR A 14 5.67 -46.05 12.08
N PHE A 15 4.59 -45.45 12.61
CA PHE A 15 4.35 -44.01 12.55
C PHE A 15 5.11 -43.20 13.62
N LEU A 16 5.77 -43.84 14.59
CA LEU A 16 6.53 -43.15 15.65
C LEU A 16 7.96 -42.72 15.24
N SER A 17 8.41 -43.02 14.01
CA SER A 17 9.76 -42.65 13.53
C SER A 17 9.78 -41.75 12.31
N GLN A 18 8.64 -41.31 11.78
CA GLN A 18 8.62 -40.26 10.78
C GLN A 18 8.53 -38.90 11.48
N ASN A 19 9.69 -38.39 11.87
CA ASN A 19 9.89 -36.95 12.09
C ASN A 19 9.63 -36.25 10.75
N PHE A 20 8.38 -35.94 10.45
CA PHE A 20 8.06 -35.02 9.36
C PHE A 20 8.48 -33.63 9.83
N VAL A 21 9.73 -33.27 9.55
CA VAL A 21 10.16 -31.87 9.54
C VAL A 21 9.43 -31.25 8.36
N GLU A 22 8.24 -30.72 8.60
CA GLU A 22 7.60 -29.81 7.66
C GLU A 22 8.48 -28.57 7.61
N SER A 23 9.35 -28.50 6.60
CA SER A 23 10.04 -27.26 6.28
C SER A 23 8.95 -26.29 5.81
N GLN A 24 8.34 -25.56 6.74
CA GLN A 24 7.57 -24.40 6.37
C GLN A 24 8.51 -23.56 5.51
N PRO A 25 8.16 -23.25 4.24
CA PRO A 25 8.94 -22.29 3.49
C PRO A 25 8.94 -21.04 4.35
N SER A 26 10.11 -20.66 4.85
CA SER A 26 10.28 -19.42 5.57
C SER A 26 9.89 -18.34 4.57
N PHE A 27 8.63 -17.89 4.63
CA PHE A 27 8.23 -16.68 3.95
C PHE A 27 9.23 -15.64 4.39
N GLU A 28 10.01 -15.14 3.46
CA GLU A 28 11.11 -14.24 3.72
C GLU A 28 10.52 -12.89 4.15
N MET A 29 10.07 -12.81 5.41
CA MET A 29 9.40 -11.66 6.04
C MET A 29 10.38 -10.56 6.41
N ASP A 30 11.47 -10.42 5.67
CA ASP A 30 12.47 -9.36 5.86
C ASP A 30 12.52 -8.44 4.63
N ASN A 31 11.36 -8.20 4.02
CA ASN A 31 11.21 -7.01 3.18
C ASN A 31 10.61 -5.88 4.01
N GLY A 32 11.03 -4.65 3.73
CA GLY A 32 10.60 -3.47 4.45
C GLY A 32 10.86 -2.20 3.66
N LEU A 33 10.24 -1.11 4.08
CA LEU A 33 10.45 0.21 3.48
C LEU A 33 11.88 0.70 3.74
N ILE A 34 12.45 1.36 2.74
CA ILE A 34 13.70 2.13 2.88
C ILE A 34 13.30 3.58 3.08
N GLY A 35 13.49 4.08 4.30
CA GLY A 35 13.13 5.45 4.66
C GLY A 35 11.63 5.71 4.66
N VAL A 36 11.25 6.96 4.45
CA VAL A 36 9.85 7.40 4.32
C VAL A 36 9.47 7.50 2.84
N PRO A 37 8.18 7.32 2.49
CA PRO A 37 7.70 7.59 1.15
C PRO A 37 7.90 9.07 0.74
N ASP A 38 8.17 9.28 -0.54
CA ASP A 38 8.13 10.59 -1.20
C ASP A 38 6.69 10.94 -1.56
N ILE A 39 6.24 12.15 -1.19
CA ILE A 39 4.88 12.63 -1.42
C ILE A 39 4.94 13.83 -2.37
N GLN A 40 4.23 13.74 -3.49
CA GLN A 40 4.07 14.83 -4.45
C GLN A 40 2.61 15.29 -4.46
N CYS A 41 2.39 16.52 -3.99
CA CYS A 41 1.10 17.20 -4.00
C CYS A 41 1.00 18.04 -5.30
N ASN A 42 0.41 17.48 -6.35
CA ASN A 42 0.18 18.16 -7.62
C ASN A 42 -1.15 18.93 -7.59
N SER A 43 -1.38 19.79 -8.58
CA SER A 43 -2.59 20.63 -8.68
C SER A 43 -3.91 19.86 -8.67
N ASP A 44 -3.91 18.60 -9.09
CA ASP A 44 -5.11 17.76 -9.24
C ASP A 44 -4.98 16.39 -8.54
N THR A 45 -3.77 16.02 -8.11
CA THR A 45 -3.44 14.66 -7.70
C THR A 45 -2.47 14.63 -6.53
N ILE A 46 -2.56 13.60 -5.71
CA ILE A 46 -1.58 13.25 -4.67
C ILE A 46 -0.89 11.96 -5.12
N GLU A 47 0.42 12.00 -5.29
CA GLU A 47 1.25 10.84 -5.64
C GLU A 47 2.13 10.46 -4.45
N MET A 48 2.05 9.21 -4.00
CA MET A 48 3.00 8.65 -3.03
C MET A 48 3.93 7.67 -3.76
N ARG A 49 5.24 7.78 -3.54
CA ARG A 49 6.26 6.84 -4.04
C ARG A 49 7.10 6.32 -2.87
N PHE A 50 7.47 5.05 -2.90
CA PHE A 50 8.19 4.37 -1.84
C PHE A 50 9.23 3.42 -2.42
N LYS A 51 10.20 3.04 -1.58
CA LYS A 51 11.25 2.08 -1.92
C LYS A 51 11.27 0.97 -0.88
N THR A 52 11.57 -0.24 -1.31
CA THR A 52 11.66 -1.43 -0.45
C THR A 52 13.03 -2.07 -0.57
N LYS A 53 13.48 -2.75 0.49
CA LYS A 53 14.77 -3.46 0.54
C LYS A 53 14.89 -4.55 -0.53
N LYS A 54 13.78 -5.25 -0.79
CA LYS A 54 13.65 -6.33 -1.78
C LYS A 54 12.46 -6.03 -2.69
N LYS A 55 12.27 -6.82 -3.75
CA LYS A 55 11.12 -6.71 -4.66
C LYS A 55 9.80 -6.66 -3.87
N PHE A 56 8.99 -5.64 -4.10
CA PHE A 56 7.67 -5.52 -3.50
C PHE A 56 6.64 -6.27 -4.35
N THR A 57 5.91 -7.20 -3.74
CA THR A 57 4.84 -8.00 -4.38
C THR A 57 3.53 -7.88 -3.60
N GLY A 58 3.44 -6.86 -2.76
CA GLY A 58 2.28 -6.60 -1.93
C GLY A 58 1.29 -5.69 -2.62
N LYS A 59 0.58 -4.90 -1.84
CA LYS A 59 -0.44 -3.98 -2.32
C LYS A 59 -0.41 -2.67 -1.57
N ILE A 60 -0.85 -1.62 -2.24
CA ILE A 60 -1.01 -0.29 -1.69
C ILE A 60 -2.45 0.14 -1.91
N PHE A 61 -3.08 0.76 -0.92
CA PHE A 61 -4.48 1.15 -1.01
C PHE A 61 -4.85 2.27 -0.03
N VAL A 62 -5.94 2.96 -0.33
CA VAL A 62 -6.52 3.96 0.58
C VAL A 62 -7.30 3.26 1.69
N GLN A 63 -7.07 3.66 2.94
CA GLN A 63 -7.74 3.10 4.11
C GLN A 63 -9.27 3.21 3.96
N GLY A 64 -9.99 2.11 4.21
CA GLY A 64 -11.44 2.06 4.03
C GLY A 64 -11.93 1.80 2.60
N HIS A 65 -11.06 1.95 1.59
CA HIS A 65 -11.43 1.85 0.17
C HIS A 65 -10.83 0.64 -0.57
N TYR A 66 -10.41 -0.39 0.15
CA TYR A 66 -9.78 -1.59 -0.43
C TYR A 66 -10.63 -2.29 -1.52
N GLY A 67 -11.96 -2.21 -1.42
CA GLY A 67 -12.89 -2.77 -2.39
C GLY A 67 -12.86 -2.08 -3.76
N ASN A 68 -12.42 -0.82 -3.82
CA ASN A 68 -12.41 -0.03 -5.05
C ASN A 68 -11.09 -0.22 -5.83
N PRO A 69 -11.12 -0.71 -7.09
CA PRO A 69 -9.92 -0.90 -7.90
C PRO A 69 -9.15 0.40 -8.19
N GLU A 70 -9.83 1.54 -8.27
CA GLU A 70 -9.17 2.84 -8.51
C GLU A 70 -8.42 3.36 -7.26
N CYS A 71 -8.73 2.80 -6.09
CA CYS A 71 -8.14 3.19 -4.81
C CYS A 71 -7.04 2.24 -4.33
N LYS A 72 -6.59 1.33 -5.21
CA LYS A 72 -5.54 0.36 -4.89
C LYS A 72 -4.64 0.06 -6.08
N VAL A 73 -3.44 -0.37 -5.77
CA VAL A 73 -2.52 -0.97 -6.74
C VAL A 73 -2.03 -2.28 -6.17
N ASP A 74 -2.23 -3.36 -6.93
CA ASP A 74 -1.73 -4.70 -6.60
C ASP A 74 -0.44 -4.96 -7.37
N TYR A 75 0.68 -5.05 -6.65
CA TYR A 75 2.01 -5.28 -7.22
C TYR A 75 2.30 -6.77 -7.42
N GLY A 76 1.41 -7.66 -6.99
CA GLY A 76 1.44 -9.09 -7.32
C GLY A 76 0.96 -9.38 -8.75
N GLN A 77 0.21 -8.44 -9.35
CA GLN A 77 -0.29 -8.56 -10.72
C GLN A 77 0.55 -7.67 -11.64
N VAL A 78 1.16 -8.25 -12.67
CA VAL A 78 1.91 -7.48 -13.67
C VAL A 78 0.91 -6.65 -14.47
N ALA A 79 1.02 -5.32 -14.39
CA ALA A 79 0.21 -4.43 -15.21
C ALA A 79 0.51 -4.64 -16.71
N LYS A 80 -0.52 -4.57 -17.57
CA LYS A 80 -0.41 -4.82 -19.03
C LYS A 80 0.52 -3.85 -19.75
N ASP A 81 0.82 -2.71 -19.14
CA ASP A 81 1.74 -1.66 -19.58
C ASP A 81 3.15 -1.78 -18.96
N GLY A 82 3.38 -2.82 -18.14
CA GLY A 82 4.69 -3.14 -17.56
C GLY A 82 5.15 -2.23 -16.43
N ARG A 83 4.29 -1.36 -15.87
CA ARG A 83 4.71 -0.41 -14.83
C ARG A 83 4.36 -0.86 -13.41
N PRO A 84 5.39 -1.24 -12.63
CA PRO A 84 5.35 -0.98 -11.19
C PRO A 84 6.63 -0.29 -10.76
N VAL A 85 6.54 0.99 -10.40
CA VAL A 85 7.58 1.64 -9.59
C VAL A 85 6.95 2.35 -8.40
N GLY A 86 6.59 1.52 -7.42
CA GLY A 86 6.55 1.83 -5.99
C GLY A 86 5.62 2.94 -5.52
N GLY A 87 4.46 3.18 -6.13
CA GLY A 87 3.57 4.25 -5.68
C GLY A 87 2.08 4.07 -5.96
N ILE A 88 1.31 5.08 -5.57
CA ILE A 88 -0.10 5.24 -5.90
C ILE A 88 -0.35 6.70 -6.26
N LYS A 89 -1.24 6.93 -7.23
CA LYS A 89 -1.70 8.26 -7.66
C LYS A 89 -3.18 8.36 -7.39
N LEU A 90 -3.58 9.39 -6.64
CA LEU A 90 -4.97 9.64 -6.27
C LEU A 90 -5.38 11.02 -6.77
N SER A 91 -6.45 11.10 -7.56
CA SER A 91 -7.05 12.39 -7.90
C SER A 91 -7.69 13.03 -6.68
N HIS A 92 -7.70 14.36 -6.62
CA HIS A 92 -8.39 15.09 -5.55
C HIS A 92 -9.86 14.66 -5.48
N GLY A 93 -10.35 14.38 -4.27
CA GLY A 93 -11.73 13.95 -4.04
C GLY A 93 -12.03 12.48 -4.40
N ALA A 94 -11.06 11.72 -4.91
CA ALA A 94 -11.21 10.27 -5.07
C ALA A 94 -11.03 9.55 -3.72
N CYS A 95 -11.61 8.36 -3.59
CA CYS A 95 -11.38 7.45 -2.46
C CYS A 95 -11.67 8.08 -1.08
N ASP A 96 -12.75 8.86 -1.00
CA ASP A 96 -13.16 9.68 0.15
C ASP A 96 -12.01 10.48 0.79
N MET A 97 -11.14 11.05 -0.06
CA MET A 97 -10.13 12.01 0.37
C MET A 97 -10.80 13.19 1.08
N ASP A 98 -10.40 13.43 2.33
CA ASP A 98 -10.94 14.51 3.14
C ASP A 98 -10.45 15.86 2.62
N ARG A 99 -11.40 16.79 2.44
CA ARG A 99 -11.16 18.11 1.84
C ARG A 99 -11.65 19.18 2.81
N GLN A 100 -10.72 19.95 3.34
CA GLN A 100 -11.01 20.97 4.34
C GLN A 100 -10.52 22.34 3.88
N ARG A 101 -11.37 23.36 4.03
CA ARG A 101 -10.97 24.75 3.79
C ARG A 101 -10.20 25.26 5.00
N MET A 102 -9.00 25.76 4.78
CA MET A 102 -8.15 26.33 5.81
C MET A 102 -8.31 27.85 5.84
N ILE A 103 -8.42 28.41 7.03
CA ILE A 103 -8.55 29.86 7.24
C ILE A 103 -7.17 30.51 7.44
N ARG A 104 -6.23 29.80 8.08
CA ARG A 104 -4.87 30.31 8.36
C ARG A 104 -3.83 29.18 8.30
N PRO A 105 -2.90 29.17 7.33
CA PRO A 105 -2.93 30.01 6.12
C PRO A 105 -4.16 29.66 5.26
N GLU A 106 -4.62 30.60 4.44
CA GLU A 106 -5.75 30.36 3.58
C GLU A 106 -5.42 29.34 2.49
N GLY A 107 -6.38 28.47 2.19
CA GLY A 107 -6.22 27.46 1.18
C GLY A 107 -7.13 26.26 1.38
N MET A 108 -6.83 25.21 0.63
CA MET A 108 -7.54 23.93 0.69
C MET A 108 -6.57 22.84 1.13
N GLN A 109 -6.90 22.15 2.22
CA GLN A 109 -6.20 20.97 2.67
C GLN A 109 -6.90 19.72 2.13
N PHE A 110 -6.11 18.82 1.57
CA PHE A 110 -6.54 17.47 1.22
C PHE A 110 -5.78 16.46 2.08
N SER A 111 -6.52 15.57 2.74
CA SER A 111 -5.95 14.53 3.59
C SER A 111 -6.43 13.13 3.19
N THR A 112 -5.53 12.15 3.30
CA THR A 112 -5.86 10.74 3.03
C THR A 112 -4.91 9.82 3.78
N VAL A 113 -5.36 8.60 4.11
CA VAL A 113 -4.51 7.59 4.73
C VAL A 113 -4.25 6.47 3.73
N ILE A 114 -2.98 6.27 3.41
CA ILE A 114 -2.54 5.24 2.47
C ILE A 114 -1.82 4.14 3.22
N VAL A 115 -2.21 2.89 2.96
CA VAL A 115 -1.65 1.69 3.57
C VAL A 115 -0.78 0.96 2.56
N ILE A 116 0.47 0.68 2.95
CA ILE A 116 1.39 -0.22 2.25
C ILE A 116 1.36 -1.55 2.96
N SER A 117 0.90 -2.59 2.27
CA SER A 117 0.80 -3.96 2.76
C SER A 117 1.78 -4.86 2.03
N PHE A 118 2.69 -5.51 2.76
CA PHE A 118 3.73 -6.36 2.16
C PHE A 118 3.23 -7.74 1.77
N HIS A 119 2.09 -8.18 2.31
CA HIS A 119 1.51 -9.47 1.99
C HIS A 119 0.38 -9.30 0.96
N PRO A 120 0.29 -10.18 -0.06
CA PRO A 120 -0.74 -10.07 -1.09
C PRO A 120 -2.16 -10.25 -0.53
N LEU A 121 -2.39 -11.21 0.36
CA LEU A 121 -3.75 -11.59 0.80
C LEU A 121 -4.28 -10.84 2.03
N PHE A 122 -3.45 -10.52 3.03
CA PHE A 122 -3.90 -9.98 4.32
C PHE A 122 -2.97 -8.89 4.83
N VAL A 123 -3.38 -8.18 5.87
CA VAL A 123 -2.58 -7.15 6.53
C VAL A 123 -1.65 -7.80 7.55
N THR A 124 -0.41 -7.38 7.62
CA THR A 124 0.63 -7.96 8.50
C THR A 124 1.30 -6.93 9.40
N LYS A 125 2.10 -7.40 10.36
CA LYS A 125 2.85 -6.54 11.31
C LYS A 125 3.82 -5.57 10.62
N VAL A 126 4.30 -5.90 9.42
CA VAL A 126 5.24 -5.07 8.67
C VAL A 126 4.55 -3.99 7.82
N ASP A 127 3.22 -4.02 7.77
CA ASP A 127 2.44 -3.06 7.01
C ASP A 127 2.49 -1.67 7.68
N ARG A 128 2.39 -0.63 6.87
CA ARG A 128 2.50 0.76 7.31
C ARG A 128 1.38 1.60 6.74
N ALA A 129 0.80 2.45 7.59
CA ALA A 129 -0.19 3.44 7.19
C ALA A 129 0.42 4.83 7.32
N PHE A 130 0.21 5.66 6.30
CA PHE A 130 0.72 7.03 6.22
C PHE A 130 -0.46 7.99 6.09
N HIS A 131 -0.61 8.87 7.06
CA HIS A 131 -1.56 9.98 6.97
C HIS A 131 -0.89 11.14 6.23
N ILE A 132 -1.34 11.37 5.00
CA ILE A 132 -0.80 12.39 4.10
C ILE A 132 -1.70 13.63 4.17
N ASN A 133 -1.08 14.80 4.30
CA ASN A 133 -1.75 16.10 4.31
C ASN A 133 -1.07 17.03 3.30
N CYS A 134 -1.82 17.43 2.26
CA CYS A 134 -1.38 18.39 1.26
C CYS A 134 -2.17 19.70 1.43
N LEU A 135 -1.48 20.83 1.61
CA LEU A 135 -2.10 22.15 1.71
C LEU A 135 -1.82 22.95 0.44
N TYR A 136 -2.88 23.29 -0.29
CA TYR A 136 -2.82 24.11 -1.49
C TYR A 136 -3.23 25.53 -1.13
N ARG A 137 -2.29 26.47 -1.26
CA ARG A 137 -2.54 27.89 -1.01
C ARG A 137 -3.06 28.54 -2.28
N GLU A 138 -4.00 29.47 -2.11
CA GLU A 138 -4.33 30.40 -3.19
C GLU A 138 -3.12 31.33 -3.35
N ALA A 139 -2.60 31.47 -4.57
CA ALA A 139 -1.50 32.39 -4.82
C ALA A 139 -2.07 33.82 -4.81
N ASP A 140 -1.55 34.70 -3.94
CA ASP A 140 -1.72 36.14 -4.08
C ASP A 140 -1.02 36.59 -5.36
N GLN A 141 -1.71 36.51 -6.50
CA GLN A 141 -1.25 37.19 -7.71
C GLN A 141 -1.56 38.67 -7.57
N THR A 142 -0.62 39.44 -7.03
CA THR A 142 -0.62 40.89 -7.20
C THR A 142 -0.35 41.19 -8.68
N VAL A 143 -1.41 41.36 -9.47
CA VAL A 143 -1.31 41.82 -10.85
C VAL A 143 -0.95 43.32 -10.81
N ASN A 144 0.36 43.63 -10.82
CA ASN A 144 0.81 44.99 -11.07
C ASN A 144 0.63 45.31 -12.56
N GLN A 145 -0.52 45.86 -12.93
CA GLN A 145 -0.67 46.53 -14.22
C GLN A 145 -0.05 47.93 -14.10
N GLU A 146 1.15 48.11 -14.64
CA GLU A 146 1.64 49.46 -14.95
C GLU A 146 0.79 50.02 -16.09
N LEU A 147 -0.10 50.96 -15.75
CA LEU A 147 -0.85 51.76 -16.71
C LEU A 147 0.05 52.90 -17.20
N GLU A 148 0.65 52.74 -18.38
CA GLU A 148 1.31 53.82 -19.11
C GLU A 148 0.25 54.68 -19.81
N VAL A 149 -0.01 55.88 -19.28
CA VAL A 149 -0.89 56.87 -19.92
C VAL A 149 -0.01 57.87 -20.67
N ARG A 150 -0.21 57.96 -21.99
CA ARG A 150 0.49 58.85 -22.92
C ARG A 150 -0.16 60.22 -23.01
#